data_AF-A0A328FCY5-F1
#
_entry.id   AF-A0A328FCY5-F1
#
_cell.length_a   1.000
_cell.length_b   1.000
_cell.length_c   1.000
_cell.angle_alpha   90.00
_cell.angle_beta   90.00
_cell.angle_gamma   90.00
#
_symmetry.space_group_name_H-M   'P 1'
#
loop_
_entity.id
_entity.type
_entity.pdbx_description
1 polymer ?
#
loop_
_entity_poly.entity_id
_entity_poly.type
_entity_poly.pdbx_seq_one_letter_code
_entity_poly.pdbx_strand_id
1 'polypeptide(L)'
;MKLLFSFIFILSLTAGGAFGYYSHYDWIGYTIALAVSGFIGSSIIAILFSYLYLFQKDSVEHEPMPPEKTINHQQEIKKIKR
;
A
#
# COMPACT_ATOMS: atom_id res chain seq x y z
N MET A 1 3.71 3.39 -5.70
CA MET A 1 3.31 3.01 -4.33
C MET A 1 4.45 2.41 -3.49
N LYS A 2 5.13 1.34 -3.93
CA LYS A 2 6.20 0.68 -3.15
C LYS A 2 7.38 1.60 -2.75
N LEU A 3 7.80 2.48 -3.66
CA LEU A 3 8.87 3.46 -3.39
C LEU A 3 8.48 4.52 -2.35
N LEU A 4 7.23 5.00 -2.37
CA LEU A 4 6.73 5.97 -1.38
C LEU A 4 6.69 5.37 0.03
N PHE A 5 6.18 4.15 0.17
CA PHE A 5 6.16 3.48 1.47
C PHE A 5 7.56 3.21 2.00
N SER A 6 8.48 2.76 1.13
CA SER A 6 9.89 2.59 1.52
C SER A 6 10.54 3.90 1.94
N PHE A 7 10.23 5.01 1.25
CA PHE A 7 10.75 6.33 1.58
C PHE A 7 10.26 6.82 2.95
N ILE A 8 8.96 6.67 3.24
CA ILE A 8 8.38 7.01 4.54
C ILE A 8 9.00 6.17 5.65
N PHE A 9 9.21 4.87 5.41
CA PHE A 9 9.83 3.98 6.38
C PHE A 9 11.28 4.37 6.70
N ILE A 10 12.08 4.67 5.68
CA ILE A 10 13.48 5.09 5.85
C ILE A 10 13.57 6.43 6.57
N LEU A 11 12.69 7.38 6.24
CA LEU A 11 12.62 8.67 6.96
C LEU A 11 12.25 8.47 8.43
N SER A 12 11.31 7.57 8.72
CA SER A 12 10.89 7.28 10.09
C SER A 12 12.02 6.65 10.91
N LEU A 13 12.76 5.69 10.34
CA LEU A 13 13.96 5.11 10.96
C LEU A 13 15.07 6.15 11.15
N THR A 14 15.29 7.00 10.16
CA THR A 14 16.29 8.09 10.24
C THR A 14 15.93 9.07 11.36
N ALA A 15 14.64 9.41 11.51
CA ALA A 15 14.17 10.28 12.59
C ALA A 15 14.36 9.64 13.97
N GLY A 16 14.04 8.36 14.12
CA GLY A 16 14.29 7.62 15.37
C GLY A 16 15.77 7.49 15.73
N GLY A 17 16.61 7.19 14.73
CA GLY A 17 18.05 7.13 14.88
C GLY A 17 18.68 8.48 15.22
N ALA A 18 18.25 9.55 14.55
CA ALA A 18 18.71 10.91 14.86
C ALA A 18 18.27 11.33 16.27
N PHE A 19 17.02 11.08 16.64
CA PHE A 19 16.51 11.36 17.99
C PHE A 19 17.31 10.61 19.07
N GLY A 20 17.56 9.32 18.85
CA GLY A 20 18.37 8.52 19.77
C GLY A 20 19.81 9.01 19.91
N TYR A 21 20.40 9.49 18.81
CA TYR A 21 21.74 10.08 18.80
C TYR A 21 21.78 11.42 19.55
N TYR A 22 20.82 12.32 19.31
CA TYR A 22 20.75 13.62 20.00
C TYR A 22 20.51 13.50 21.51
N SER A 23 19.66 12.55 21.92
CA SER A 23 19.37 12.30 23.34
C SER A 23 20.48 11.58 24.11
N HIS A 24 21.62 11.28 23.48
CA HIS A 24 22.74 10.55 24.10
C HIS A 24 22.29 9.27 24.81
N TYR A 25 21.33 8.54 24.21
CA TYR A 25 20.88 7.29 24.81
C TYR A 25 21.99 6.24 24.78
N ASP A 26 22.08 5.46 25.86
CA ASP A 26 22.83 4.21 25.85
C ASP A 26 22.36 3.29 24.72
N TRP A 27 23.20 2.33 24.35
CA TRP A 27 22.95 1.43 23.21
C TRP A 27 21.55 0.78 23.25
N ILE A 28 21.06 0.45 24.44
CA ILE A 28 19.71 -0.08 24.67
C ILE A 28 18.64 0.96 24.34
N GLY A 29 18.76 2.20 24.84
CA GLY A 29 17.83 3.28 24.53
C GLY A 29 17.81 3.61 23.04
N TYR A 30 18.97 3.53 22.36
CA TYR A 30 19.06 3.68 20.92
C TYR A 30 18.30 2.57 20.16
N THR A 31 18.45 1.31 20.56
CA THR A 31 17.70 0.20 19.94
C THR A 31 16.20 0.30 20.17
N ILE A 32 15.76 0.76 21.35
CA ILE A 32 14.35 1.00 21.65
C ILE A 32 13.82 2.15 20.79
N ALA A 33 14.56 3.26 20.67
CA ALA A 33 14.19 4.38 19.83
C ALA A 33 14.04 3.96 18.35
N LEU A 34 14.97 3.14 17.84
CA LEU A 34 14.87 2.58 16.50
C LEU A 34 13.65 1.66 16.35
N ALA A 35 13.41 0.75 17.29
CA ALA A 35 12.27 -0.16 17.24
C ALA A 35 10.92 0.59 17.28
N VAL A 36 10.79 1.59 18.15
CA VAL A 36 9.60 2.43 18.26
C VAL A 36 9.41 3.25 16.98
N SER A 37 10.48 3.84 16.44
CA SER A 37 10.38 4.59 15.18
C SER A 37 9.97 3.71 14.01
N GLY A 38 10.55 2.51 13.89
CA GLY A 38 10.14 1.52 12.87
C GLY A 38 8.67 1.13 13.02
N PHE A 39 8.20 0.88 14.24
CA PHE A 39 6.80 0.57 14.51
C PHE A 39 5.85 1.72 14.12
N ILE A 40 6.20 2.96 14.44
CA ILE A 40 5.43 4.15 14.05
C ILE A 40 5.40 4.28 12.53
N GLY A 41 6.56 4.18 11.86
CA GLY A 41 6.66 4.23 10.40
C GLY A 41 5.81 3.15 9.71
N SER A 42 5.86 1.91 10.21
CA SER A 42 5.03 0.81 9.70
C SER A 42 3.53 1.04 9.95
N SER A 43 3.15 1.59 11.10
CA SER A 43 1.76 1.91 11.41
C SER A 43 1.20 2.98 10.46
N ILE A 44 1.99 4.02 10.15
CA ILE A 44 1.61 5.05 9.18
C ILE A 44 1.40 4.44 7.79
N ILE A 45 2.29 3.54 7.36
CA ILE A 45 2.16 2.84 6.08
C ILE A 45 0.90 1.98 6.05
N ALA A 46 0.59 1.27 7.13
CA ALA A 46 -0.62 0.45 7.23
C ALA A 46 -1.90 1.30 7.13
N ILE A 47 -1.95 2.45 7.81
CA ILE A 47 -3.07 3.40 7.71
C ILE A 47 -3.18 3.94 6.29
N LEU A 48 -2.07 4.36 5.67
CA LEU A 48 -2.06 4.86 4.31
C LEU A 48 -2.56 3.80 3.31
N PHE A 49 -2.12 2.55 3.49
CA PHE A 49 -2.54 1.43 2.66
C PHE A 49 -4.03 1.14 2.86
N SER A 50 -4.52 1.11 4.09
CA SER A 50 -5.94 0.93 4.39
C SER A 50 -6.78 2.06 3.80
N TYR A 51 -6.31 3.31 3.88
CA TYR A 51 -6.96 4.48 3.32
C TYR A 51 -7.03 4.41 1.78
N LEU A 52 -5.89 4.14 1.14
CA LEU A 52 -5.82 3.94 -0.32
C LEU A 52 -6.70 2.77 -0.76
N TYR A 53 -6.74 1.68 -0.01
CA TYR A 53 -7.57 0.53 -0.33
C TYR A 53 -9.06 0.85 -0.25
N LEU A 54 -9.50 1.56 0.80
CA LEU A 54 -10.88 2.03 0.94
C LEU A 54 -11.28 3.00 -0.18
N PHE A 55 -10.45 4.02 -0.46
CA PHE A 55 -10.76 5.03 -1.48
C PHE A 55 -10.58 4.54 -2.93
N GLN A 56 -9.64 3.63 -3.20
CA GLN A 56 -9.52 3.00 -4.52
C GLN A 56 -10.62 1.98 -4.76
N LYS A 57 -11.13 1.29 -3.73
CA LYS A 57 -12.27 0.38 -3.88
C LYS A 57 -13.50 1.13 -4.41
N ASP A 58 -13.75 2.35 -3.93
CA ASP A 58 -14.86 3.18 -4.43
C ASP A 58 -14.57 3.81 -5.81
N SER A 59 -13.29 3.99 -6.17
CA SER A 59 -12.89 4.57 -7.47
C SER A 59 -12.73 3.54 -8.61
N VAL A 60 -12.69 2.24 -8.28
CA VAL A 60 -12.45 1.13 -9.23
C VAL A 60 -13.68 0.23 -9.39
N GLU A 61 -14.85 0.60 -8.85
CA GLU A 61 -16.14 -0.01 -9.25
C GLU A 61 -16.71 0.62 -10.54
N HIS A 62 -15.81 1.14 -11.38
CA HIS A 62 -16.10 1.56 -12.75
C HIS A 62 -14.97 1.15 -13.70
N GLU A 63 -14.69 -0.15 -13.78
CA GLU A 63 -14.34 -0.72 -15.08
C GLU A 63 -15.33 -1.83 -15.48
N PRO A 64 -15.80 -1.77 -16.75
CA PRO A 64 -16.92 -2.54 -17.23
C PRO A 64 -16.52 -4.00 -17.42
N MET A 65 -17.50 -4.87 -17.26
CA MET A 65 -17.56 -6.25 -17.74
C MET A 65 -16.58 -6.50 -18.90
N PRO A 66 -15.67 -7.49 -18.81
CA PRO A 66 -14.71 -7.76 -19.88
C PRO A 66 -15.48 -8.00 -21.20
N PRO A 67 -15.12 -7.30 -22.31
CA PRO A 67 -15.81 -7.41 -23.60
C PRO A 67 -15.45 -8.72 -24.33
N GLU A 68 -15.16 -9.78 -23.59
CA GLU A 68 -14.70 -11.06 -24.14
C GLU A 68 -15.84 -12.10 -24.22
N LYS A 69 -16.96 -11.88 -23.53
CA LYS A 69 -18.13 -12.78 -23.60
C LYS A 69 -19.17 -12.44 -24.67
N THR A 70 -19.15 -11.24 -25.24
CA THR A 70 -20.15 -10.82 -26.24
C THR A 70 -19.87 -11.35 -27.66
N ILE A 71 -18.62 -11.73 -27.96
CA ILE A 71 -18.26 -12.27 -29.29
C ILE A 71 -18.80 -13.70 -29.46
N ASN A 72 -18.73 -14.52 -28.41
CA ASN A 72 -19.17 -15.92 -28.46
C ASN A 72 -20.70 -16.04 -28.58
N HIS A 73 -21.46 -15.21 -27.85
CA HIS A 73 -22.93 -15.24 -27.94
C HIS A 73 -23.45 -14.80 -29.31
N GLN A 74 -22.82 -13.81 -29.96
CA GLN A 74 -23.18 -13.42 -31.33
C GLN A 74 -22.88 -14.54 -32.35
N GLN A 75 -21.79 -15.30 -32.17
CA GLN A 75 -21.47 -16.43 -33.02
C GLN A 75 -22.40 -17.64 -32.80
N GLU A 76 -22.88 -17.86 -31.58
CA GLU A 76 -23.86 -18.92 -31.28
C GLU A 76 -25.23 -18.65 -31.92
N ILE A 77 -25.74 -17.41 -31.83
CA ILE A 77 -27.03 -17.03 -32.43
C ILE A 77 -27.00 -17.17 -33.96
N LYS A 78 -25.84 -16.93 -34.59
CA LYS A 78 -25.68 -17.05 -36.04
C LYS A 78 -25.65 -18.51 -36.54
N LYS A 79 -25.32 -19.48 -35.68
CA LYS A 79 -25.32 -20.92 -36.02
C LYS A 79 -26.70 -21.56 -35.91
N ILE A 80 -27.59 -21.03 -35.07
CA ILE A 80 -28.96 -21.55 -34.87
C ILE A 80 -29.91 -21.17 -36.01
N LYS A 81 -29.56 -20.18 -36.84
CA LYS A 81 -30.41 -19.64 -37.91
C LYS A 81 -30.17 -20.28 -39.29
N ARG A 82 -29.47 -21.42 -39.37
CA ARG A 82 -29.22 -22.14 -40.63
C ARG A 82 -29.86 -23.51 -40.63
#